data_AF-A0AAW1H4L9-F1
#
_entry.id   AF-A0AAW1H4L9-F1
#
_cell.length_a   1.000
_cell.length_b   1.000
_cell.length_c   1.000
_cell.angle_alpha   90.00
_cell.angle_beta   90.00
_cell.angle_gamma   90.00
#
_symmetry.space_group_name_H-M   'P 1'
#
loop_
_entity.id
_entity.type
_entity.pdbx_description
1 polymer ?
#
loop_
_entity_poly.entity_id
_entity_poly.type
_entity_poly.pdbx_seq_one_letter_code
_entity_poly.pdbx_strand_id
1 'polypeptide(L)'
;MRKQAREAGLCAAQPPRQPAVLADEVVQWFAKQRGIPASVLIEAGVTSTEEYMPQTRRKELCICFNYYEGDRLVNTKYRDLDKNFKLIAGAELIPYNLNGIFGQPECIITEGEIDALSFMAIGRKDVISIPGGANRNLAWMDRFVATHFDDK
;
A
#
# COMPACT_ATOMS: atom_id res chain seq x y z
N MET A 1 33.68 8.26 -21.50
CA MET A 1 33.07 9.33 -20.68
C MET A 1 31.84 8.77 -20.00
N ARG A 2 31.93 8.50 -18.69
CA ARG A 2 30.82 8.02 -17.86
C ARG A 2 29.96 9.23 -17.48
N LYS A 3 28.72 9.32 -17.96
CA LYS A 3 27.78 10.35 -17.48
C LYS A 3 27.26 9.91 -16.11
N GLN A 4 27.57 10.73 -15.11
CA GLN A 4 27.10 10.63 -13.74
C GLN A 4 25.57 10.54 -13.71
N ALA A 5 25.06 9.50 -13.04
CA ALA A 5 23.69 9.48 -12.57
C ALA A 5 23.53 10.62 -11.54
N ARG A 6 22.55 11.48 -11.78
CA ARG A 6 22.13 12.53 -10.85
C ARG A 6 21.63 11.84 -9.57
N GLU A 7 22.32 12.05 -8.46
CA GLU A 7 21.78 11.83 -7.13
C GLU A 7 20.57 12.75 -6.94
N ALA A 8 19.37 12.20 -7.14
CA ALA A 8 18.14 12.88 -6.81
C ALA A 8 17.89 12.76 -5.30
N GLY A 9 18.36 13.76 -4.55
CA GLY A 9 17.68 14.30 -3.36
C GLY A 9 17.13 13.33 -2.32
N LEU A 10 17.99 12.58 -1.65
CA LEU A 10 17.69 11.99 -0.32
C LEU A 10 18.11 12.99 0.78
N CYS A 11 17.37 14.09 0.95
CA CYS A 11 17.48 14.89 2.18
C CYS A 11 16.27 15.81 2.39
N ALA A 12 15.16 15.22 2.85
CA ALA A 12 14.27 15.90 3.77
C ALA A 12 13.86 14.85 4.79
N ALA A 13 14.20 15.04 6.06
CA ALA A 13 13.70 14.20 7.14
C ALA A 13 12.17 14.38 7.17
N GLN A 14 11.45 13.41 6.63
CA GLN A 14 10.00 13.37 6.60
C GLN A 14 9.47 12.89 7.96
N PRO A 15 8.25 13.30 8.35
CA PRO A 15 7.68 12.87 9.61
C PRO A 15 7.68 11.34 9.67
N PRO A 16 8.05 10.75 10.81
CA PRO A 16 8.14 9.30 10.95
C PRO A 16 6.79 8.68 10.59
N ARG A 17 6.84 7.52 9.93
CA ARG A 17 5.68 6.64 9.71
C ARG A 17 4.86 6.61 10.99
N GLN A 18 3.60 7.06 10.93
CA GLN A 18 2.75 7.13 12.11
C GLN A 18 2.68 5.74 12.76
N PRO A 19 2.77 5.63 14.09
CA PRO A 19 2.68 4.34 14.76
C PRO A 19 1.41 3.64 14.34
N ALA A 20 1.53 2.36 13.96
CA ALA A 20 0.41 1.62 13.45
C ALA A 20 -0.66 1.46 14.55
N VAL A 21 -1.76 2.23 14.42
CA VAL A 21 -2.94 2.03 15.26
C VAL A 21 -3.78 0.95 14.58
N LEU A 22 -3.80 -0.24 15.17
CA LEU A 22 -4.61 -1.37 14.70
C LEU A 22 -5.58 -1.78 15.81
N ALA A 23 -6.87 -1.71 15.52
CA ALA A 23 -7.91 -2.21 16.40
C ALA A 23 -7.86 -3.74 16.47
N ASP A 24 -8.07 -4.31 17.66
CA ASP A 24 -8.07 -5.75 17.88
C ASP A 24 -9.06 -6.48 16.96
N GLU A 25 -10.21 -5.87 16.69
CA GLU A 25 -11.21 -6.41 15.77
C GLU A 25 -10.66 -6.60 14.35
N VAL A 26 -9.90 -5.62 13.83
CA VAL A 26 -9.26 -5.70 12.51
C VAL A 26 -8.19 -6.80 12.51
N VAL A 27 -7.36 -6.86 13.55
CA VAL A 27 -6.31 -7.89 13.67
C VAL A 27 -6.94 -9.28 13.70
N GLN A 28 -7.98 -9.48 14.51
CA GLN A 28 -8.70 -10.74 14.60
C GLN A 28 -9.39 -11.11 13.29
N TRP A 29 -9.96 -10.15 12.57
CA TRP A 29 -10.59 -10.39 11.28
C TRP A 29 -9.56 -10.89 10.26
N PHE A 30 -8.39 -10.24 10.15
CA PHE A 30 -7.33 -10.70 9.26
C PHE A 30 -6.82 -12.08 9.63
N ALA A 31 -6.57 -12.34 10.92
CA ALA A 31 -6.10 -13.64 11.37
C ALA A 31 -7.12 -14.76 11.08
N LYS A 32 -8.40 -14.55 11.41
CA LYS A 32 -9.43 -15.60 11.32
C LYS A 32 -9.96 -15.79 9.90
N GLN A 33 -10.14 -14.71 9.13
CA GLN A 33 -10.81 -14.75 7.83
C GLN A 33 -9.82 -14.82 6.66
N ARG A 34 -8.59 -14.33 6.85
CA ARG A 34 -7.58 -14.20 5.78
C ARG A 34 -6.30 -14.97 6.05
N GLY A 35 -6.09 -15.47 7.28
CA GLY A 35 -4.84 -16.15 7.66
C GLY A 35 -3.61 -15.23 7.66
N ILE A 36 -3.81 -13.91 7.75
CA ILE A 36 -2.73 -12.91 7.71
C ILE A 36 -2.38 -12.51 9.16
N PRO A 37 -1.13 -12.71 9.61
CA PRO A 37 -0.72 -12.39 10.97
C PRO A 37 -0.54 -10.87 11.17
N ALA A 38 -0.68 -10.42 12.41
CA ALA A 38 -0.54 -9.00 12.77
C ALA A 38 0.82 -8.40 12.38
N SER A 39 1.90 -9.18 12.44
CA SER A 39 3.25 -8.76 12.03
C SER A 39 3.30 -8.30 10.57
N VAL A 40 2.58 -8.97 9.68
CA VAL A 40 2.49 -8.60 8.26
C VAL A 40 1.72 -7.29 8.08
N LEU A 41 0.64 -7.08 8.85
CA LEU A 41 -0.11 -5.83 8.82
C LEU A 41 0.76 -4.65 9.26
N ILE A 42 1.53 -4.82 10.33
CA ILE A 42 2.45 -3.81 10.84
C ILE A 42 3.55 -3.51 9.82
N GLU A 43 4.18 -4.54 9.25
CA GLU A 43 5.22 -4.40 8.23
C GLU A 43 4.71 -3.68 6.97
N ALA A 44 3.52 -4.05 6.49
CA ALA A 44 2.88 -3.45 5.33
C ALA A 44 2.25 -2.07 5.60
N GLY A 45 2.23 -1.63 6.87
CA GLY A 45 1.78 -0.29 7.25
C GLY A 45 0.28 -0.13 7.24
N VAL A 46 -0.44 -1.24 7.40
CA VAL A 46 -1.88 -1.23 7.59
C VAL A 46 -2.19 -0.61 8.95
N THR A 47 -3.17 0.29 8.97
CA THR A 47 -3.72 0.86 10.20
C THR A 47 -5.24 0.69 10.21
N SER A 48 -5.89 1.16 11.27
CA SER A 48 -7.34 1.25 11.35
C SER A 48 -7.78 2.54 12.00
N THR A 49 -8.91 3.09 11.55
CA THR A 49 -9.50 4.31 12.11
C THR A 49 -11.01 4.31 11.91
N GLU A 50 -11.73 5.11 12.69
CA GLU A 50 -13.10 5.49 12.33
C GLU A 50 -13.07 6.52 11.20
N GLU A 51 -13.66 6.19 10.06
CA GLU A 51 -13.70 7.07 8.89
C GLU A 51 -15.13 7.18 8.36
N TYR A 52 -15.51 8.37 7.87
CA TYR A 52 -16.81 8.54 7.23
C TYR A 52 -16.82 7.86 5.86
N MET A 53 -17.72 6.89 5.69
CA MET A 53 -17.89 6.12 4.46
C MET A 53 -19.13 6.61 3.69
N PRO A 54 -18.99 7.12 2.45
CA PRO A 54 -20.13 7.64 1.69
C PRO A 54 -21.19 6.59 1.37
N GLN A 55 -20.81 5.32 1.27
CA GLN A 55 -21.71 4.19 0.99
C GLN A 55 -22.69 3.94 2.15
N THR A 56 -22.19 3.98 3.39
CA THR A 56 -23.00 3.72 4.59
C THR A 56 -23.54 5.00 5.22
N ARG A 57 -23.03 6.16 4.79
CA ARG A 57 -23.37 7.51 5.25
C ARG A 57 -23.13 7.75 6.75
N ARG A 58 -22.22 6.99 7.34
CA ARG A 58 -21.82 7.11 8.75
C ARG A 58 -20.32 6.84 8.91
N LYS A 59 -19.82 7.02 10.13
CA LYS A 59 -18.46 6.57 10.48
C LYS A 59 -18.45 5.06 10.64
N GLU A 60 -17.46 4.41 10.03
CA GLU A 60 -17.21 2.98 10.16
C GLU A 60 -15.79 2.77 10.66
N LEU A 61 -15.58 1.69 11.42
CA LEU A 61 -14.23 1.16 11.62
C LEU A 61 -13.69 0.67 10.27
N CYS A 62 -12.66 1.35 9.78
CA CYS A 62 -12.03 1.06 8.51
C CYS A 62 -10.63 0.47 8.71
N ILE A 63 -10.30 -0.50 7.85
CA ILE A 63 -8.94 -0.90 7.54
C ILE A 63 -8.37 0.17 6.59
N CYS A 64 -7.20 0.69 6.94
CA CYS A 64 -6.48 1.69 6.16
C CYS A 64 -5.28 1.06 5.47
N PHE A 65 -5.37 0.88 4.16
CA PHE A 65 -4.22 0.53 3.34
C PHE A 65 -3.49 1.81 2.97
N ASN A 66 -2.30 2.01 3.56
CA ASN A 66 -1.50 3.22 3.41
C ASN A 66 -0.44 3.05 2.33
N TYR A 67 -0.46 3.92 1.33
CA TYR A 67 0.40 3.86 0.15
C TYR A 67 1.59 4.78 0.36
N TYR A 68 2.77 4.19 0.48
CA TYR A 68 4.01 4.90 0.73
C TYR A 68 4.92 4.91 -0.49
N GLU A 69 5.61 6.04 -0.69
CA GLU A 69 6.78 6.15 -1.55
C GLU A 69 7.95 6.63 -0.70
N GLY A 70 8.93 5.75 -0.46
CA GLY A 70 9.89 5.94 0.62
C GLY A 70 9.13 6.08 1.94
N ASP A 71 9.39 7.16 2.68
CA ASP A 71 8.72 7.44 3.95
C ASP A 71 7.44 8.30 3.79
N ARG A 72 7.14 8.76 2.57
CA ARG A 72 6.01 9.66 2.31
C ARG A 72 4.71 8.89 2.17
N LEU A 73 3.74 9.16 3.03
CA LEU A 73 2.35 8.72 2.83
C LEU A 73 1.75 9.50 1.65
N VAL A 74 1.43 8.79 0.57
CA VAL A 74 0.91 9.37 -0.67
C VAL A 74 -0.61 9.31 -0.73
N ASN A 75 -1.18 8.19 -0.29
CA ASN A 75 -2.61 7.94 -0.34
C ASN A 75 -3.02 6.93 0.75
N THR A 76 -4.30 6.90 1.09
CA THR A 76 -4.89 5.88 1.94
C THR A 76 -6.19 5.39 1.31
N LYS A 77 -6.30 4.06 1.17
CA LYS A 77 -7.55 3.40 0.80
C LYS A 77 -8.16 2.82 2.05
N TYR A 78 -9.35 3.31 2.37
CA TYR A 78 -10.18 2.84 3.46
C TYR A 78 -11.07 1.72 2.96
N ARG A 79 -11.17 0.66 3.76
CA ARG A 79 -12.08 -0.46 3.56
C ARG A 79 -12.76 -0.78 4.88
N ASP A 80 -14.09 -0.71 4.94
CA ASP A 80 -14.82 -1.22 6.11
C ASP A 80 -14.89 -2.76 6.08
N LEU A 81 -15.36 -3.37 7.18
CA LEU A 81 -15.44 -4.83 7.26
C LEU A 81 -16.44 -5.43 6.25
N ASP A 82 -17.45 -4.64 5.83
CA ASP A 82 -18.49 -4.99 4.86
C ASP A 82 -18.09 -4.77 3.38
N LYS A 83 -16.80 -4.50 3.12
CA LYS A 83 -16.24 -4.32 1.76
C LYS A 83 -16.73 -3.06 1.02
N ASN A 84 -17.10 -1.99 1.72
CA ASN A 84 -17.15 -0.66 1.14
C ASN A 84 -15.75 -0.05 1.10
N PHE A 85 -15.46 0.70 0.04
CA PHE A 85 -14.13 1.25 -0.21
C PHE A 85 -14.18 2.76 -0.41
N LYS A 86 -13.20 3.47 0.14
CA LYS A 86 -13.01 4.91 -0.09
C LYS A 86 -11.52 5.16 -0.32
N LEU A 87 -11.19 5.84 -1.41
CA LEU A 87 -9.84 6.35 -1.66
C LEU A 87 -9.86 7.88 -1.46
N ILE A 88 -8.75 8.47 -1.02
CA ILE A 88 -8.65 9.93 -0.92
C ILE A 88 -8.72 10.53 -2.32
N ALA A 89 -9.75 11.35 -2.57
CA ALA A 89 -9.93 12.00 -3.86
C ALA A 89 -8.80 12.99 -4.15
N GLY A 90 -8.29 12.97 -5.38
CA GLY A 90 -7.21 13.86 -5.82
C GLY A 90 -5.81 13.47 -5.34
N ALA A 91 -5.68 12.46 -4.47
CA ALA A 91 -4.39 11.88 -4.14
C ALA A 91 -3.85 11.08 -5.32
N GLU A 92 -2.53 11.03 -5.44
CA GLU A 92 -1.86 10.31 -6.52
C GLU A 92 -2.14 8.80 -6.44
N LEU A 93 -2.28 8.17 -7.60
CA LEU A 93 -2.43 6.74 -7.73
C LEU A 93 -1.04 6.10 -7.82
N ILE A 94 -0.61 5.44 -6.74
CA ILE A 94 0.63 4.67 -6.69
C ILE A 94 0.35 3.23 -6.25
N PRO A 95 1.20 2.25 -6.57
CA PRO A 95 1.02 0.89 -6.07
C PRO A 95 1.09 0.79 -4.55
N TYR A 96 0.30 -0.11 -3.97
CA TYR A 96 0.46 -0.47 -2.56
C TYR A 96 1.73 -1.30 -2.39
N ASN A 97 2.45 -1.10 -1.28
CA ASN A 97 3.75 -1.73 -1.01
C ASN A 97 4.83 -1.43 -2.07
N LEU A 98 4.77 -0.27 -2.75
CA LEU A 98 5.74 0.14 -3.78
C LEU A 98 7.20 -0.01 -3.36
N ASN A 99 7.52 0.34 -2.10
CA ASN A 99 8.87 0.21 -1.56
C ASN A 99 9.38 -1.24 -1.55
N GLY A 100 8.49 -2.23 -1.45
CA GLY A 100 8.84 -3.66 -1.40
C GLY A 100 9.49 -4.18 -2.68
N ILE A 101 9.25 -3.51 -3.81
CA ILE A 101 9.82 -3.89 -5.12
C ILE A 101 11.03 -3.04 -5.52
N PHE A 102 11.39 -2.03 -4.72
CA PHE A 102 12.52 -1.17 -5.06
C PHE A 102 13.84 -1.98 -5.06
N GLY A 103 14.45 -2.08 -6.24
CA GLY A 103 15.74 -2.78 -6.36
C GLY A 103 15.61 -4.28 -6.56
N GLN A 104 14.40 -4.82 -6.66
CA GLN A 104 14.16 -6.24 -6.85
C GLN A 104 14.25 -6.62 -8.34
N PRO A 105 14.76 -7.82 -8.66
CA PRO A 105 14.87 -8.31 -10.04
C PRO A 105 13.53 -8.85 -10.59
N GLU A 106 12.58 -9.15 -9.71
CA GLU A 106 11.24 -9.58 -10.07
C GLU A 106 10.21 -8.92 -9.14
N CYS A 107 8.97 -8.88 -9.60
CA CYS A 107 7.85 -8.31 -8.86
C CYS A 107 6.58 -9.12 -9.11
N ILE A 108 5.85 -9.43 -8.04
CA ILE A 108 4.49 -9.95 -8.09
C ILE A 108 3.52 -8.77 -8.10
N ILE A 109 2.57 -8.77 -9.05
CA ILE A 109 1.51 -7.76 -9.13
C ILE A 109 0.17 -8.44 -8.82
N THR A 110 -0.53 -7.93 -7.81
CA THR A 110 -1.88 -8.39 -7.43
C THR A 110 -2.95 -7.35 -7.75
N GLU A 111 -4.22 -7.80 -7.81
CA GLU A 111 -5.34 -6.88 -7.99
C GLU A 111 -5.61 -6.06 -6.72
N GLY A 112 -5.61 -6.70 -5.55
CA GLY A 112 -5.99 -6.08 -4.28
C GLY A 112 -4.90 -6.13 -3.21
N GLU A 113 -5.06 -5.26 -2.21
CA GLU A 113 -4.08 -5.08 -1.13
C GLU A 113 -3.99 -6.34 -0.26
N ILE A 114 -5.11 -7.05 -0.04
CA ILE A 114 -5.14 -8.28 0.76
C ILE A 114 -4.38 -9.43 0.07
N ASP A 115 -4.37 -9.47 -1.25
CA ASP A 115 -3.60 -10.47 -2.00
C ASP A 115 -2.10 -10.19 -1.86
N ALA A 116 -1.69 -8.92 -1.94
CA ALA A 116 -0.31 -8.53 -1.67
C ALA A 116 0.11 -8.90 -0.24
N LEU A 117 -0.74 -8.63 0.76
CA LEU A 117 -0.51 -9.06 2.14
C LEU A 117 -0.40 -10.59 2.28
N SER A 118 -1.12 -11.35 1.46
CA SER A 118 -1.05 -12.83 1.48
C SER A 118 0.30 -13.33 0.98
N PHE A 119 0.89 -12.70 -0.03
CA PHE A 119 2.26 -12.99 -0.46
C PHE A 119 3.29 -12.59 0.60
N MET A 120 3.10 -11.42 1.24
CA MET A 120 3.97 -11.01 2.35
C MET A 120 3.93 -12.01 3.51
N ALA A 121 2.76 -12.60 3.80
CA ALA A 121 2.60 -13.60 4.84
C ALA A 121 3.38 -14.90 4.59
N ILE A 122 3.73 -15.21 3.34
CA ILE A 122 4.60 -16.34 2.98
C ILE A 122 6.05 -15.91 2.69
N GLY A 123 6.42 -14.68 3.05
CA GLY A 123 7.78 -14.16 2.92
C GLY A 123 8.13 -13.51 1.59
N ARG A 124 7.17 -13.38 0.65
CA ARG A 124 7.36 -12.65 -0.61
C ARG A 124 6.99 -11.18 -0.43
N LYS A 125 8.00 -10.34 -0.28
CA LYS A 125 7.86 -8.89 -0.01
C LYS A 125 7.97 -8.05 -1.28
N ASP A 126 8.50 -8.64 -2.34
CA ASP A 126 8.58 -8.17 -3.72
C ASP A 126 7.21 -8.25 -4.43
N VAL A 127 6.19 -7.73 -3.77
CA VAL A 127 4.79 -7.76 -4.20
C VAL A 127 4.16 -6.38 -4.07
N ILE A 128 3.35 -6.00 -5.06
CA ILE A 128 2.51 -4.81 -5.01
C ILE A 128 1.06 -5.16 -5.31
N SER A 129 0.14 -4.28 -4.92
CA SER A 129 -1.19 -4.25 -5.51
C SER A 129 -1.41 -2.97 -6.31
N ILE A 130 -2.20 -3.06 -7.38
CA ILE A 130 -2.53 -1.91 -8.22
C ILE A 130 -3.44 -0.90 -7.48
N PRO A 131 -3.26 0.43 -7.66
CA PRO A 131 -3.96 1.46 -6.88
C PRO A 131 -5.49 1.50 -7.03
N GLY A 132 -6.02 0.95 -8.13
CA GLY A 132 -7.41 1.12 -8.54
C GLY A 132 -8.22 -0.17 -8.66
N GLY A 133 -7.70 -1.31 -8.20
CA GLY A 133 -8.27 -2.64 -8.50
C GLY A 133 -8.32 -2.89 -10.01
N ALA A 134 -9.26 -3.73 -10.47
CA ALA A 134 -9.44 -4.10 -11.89
C ALA A 134 -9.89 -2.96 -12.86
N ASN A 135 -9.43 -1.73 -12.64
CA ASN A 135 -9.55 -0.63 -13.58
C ASN A 135 -8.53 -0.79 -14.72
N ARG A 136 -8.94 -0.48 -15.96
CA ARG A 136 -8.07 -0.51 -17.15
C ARG A 136 -7.09 0.64 -17.23
N ASN A 137 -7.15 1.62 -16.33
CA ASN A 137 -6.21 2.74 -16.31
C ASN A 137 -4.84 2.30 -15.78
N LEU A 138 -3.88 2.14 -16.69
CA LEU A 138 -2.48 1.79 -16.38
C LEU A 138 -1.55 3.00 -16.38
N ALA A 139 -2.05 4.23 -16.52
CA ALA A 139 -1.21 5.43 -16.61
C ALA A 139 -0.34 5.67 -15.35
N TRP A 140 -0.70 5.08 -14.22
CA TRP A 140 0.13 5.11 -13.01
C TRP A 140 1.47 4.39 -13.21
N MET A 141 1.51 3.37 -14.07
CA MET A 141 2.67 2.50 -14.26
C MET A 141 3.82 3.24 -14.90
N ASP A 142 3.53 4.13 -15.87
CA ASP A 142 4.52 4.92 -16.60
C ASP A 142 5.45 5.71 -15.66
N ARG A 143 4.94 6.17 -14.51
CA ARG A 143 5.73 6.90 -13.50
C ARG A 143 6.84 6.04 -12.88
N PHE A 144 6.63 4.73 -12.83
CA PHE A 144 7.46 3.80 -12.08
C PHE A 144 8.29 2.87 -12.95
N VAL A 145 8.06 2.85 -14.28
CA VAL A 145 8.82 2.00 -15.23
C VAL A 145 10.32 2.17 -15.01
N ALA A 146 10.86 3.37 -15.22
CA ALA A 146 12.30 3.63 -15.14
C ALA A 146 12.92 3.46 -13.73
N THR A 147 12.11 3.47 -12.68
CA THR A 147 12.61 3.49 -11.29
C THR A 147 12.44 2.16 -10.56
N HIS A 148 11.38 1.40 -10.87
CA HIS A 148 10.97 0.20 -10.15
C HIS A 148 10.79 -1.03 -11.04
N PHE A 149 10.47 -0.89 -12.33
CA PHE A 149 10.14 -2.03 -13.19
C PHE A 149 11.15 -2.32 -14.31
N ASP A 150 11.94 -1.34 -14.75
CA ASP A 150 13.02 -1.56 -15.71
C ASP A 150 14.11 -2.45 -15.09
N ASP A 151 14.74 -3.26 -15.95
CA ASP A 151 15.79 -4.21 -15.58
C ASP A 151 16.87 -3.54 -14.71
N LYS A 152 17.17 -4.19 -13.58
CA LYS A 152 18.20 -3.77 -12.63
C LYS A 152 19.39 -4.71 -12.61
#